data_AF-A0A3Q9F0A1-F1
#
_entry.id   AF-A0A3Q9F0A1-F1
#
_cell.length_a   1.000
_cell.length_b   1.000
_cell.length_c   1.000
_cell.angle_alpha   90.00
_cell.angle_beta   90.00
_cell.angle_gamma   90.00
#
_symmetry.space_group_name_H-M   'P 1'
#
loop_
_entity.id
_entity.type
_entity.pdbx_description
1 polymer ?
#
loop_
_entity_poly.entity_id
_entity_poly.type
_entity_poly.pdbx_seq_one_letter_code
_entity_poly.pdbx_strand_id
1 'polypeptide(L)'
;MAGTTPRYDSCRYCKRRFAQTSGPGRKKEYCTKDCRGKAQRERDGRGQQHARTALPLGRRIAEHLQALSAALLEAEYDGRPLEELLRCAGDVSREVEYYVAAAVQDARNGGASWDQVAEAARISATTARTRWPENRVRERLKRRAAERSAVRQPPAPPVEDPQAAEGNPLSQSAERASVKLASALSHLHRASDLTISKVADELSLSPSYVSRILSGERTPTWLVLCAMVELFDGEPEELKALFESAHGLVAPARHAVPDAVARLQAALRGLHLAAGRPQVGVVRKATHGALSTQEINEILGGEMVPGWEQTSALVTAMGGWPADVRPLWEAVHYTFLLCVDPEEGPRRPPAADPESI
;
A
#
# COMPACT_ATOMS: atom_id res chain seq x y z
N MET A 1 -65.00 -41.23 7.11
CA MET A 1 -63.65 -41.76 6.83
C MET A 1 -63.00 -40.91 5.74
N ALA A 2 -62.43 -39.75 6.06
CA ALA A 2 -61.79 -38.89 5.05
C ALA A 2 -60.32 -39.32 4.88
N GLY A 3 -60.02 -39.96 3.74
CA GLY A 3 -58.68 -40.36 3.37
C GLY A 3 -57.78 -39.14 3.22
N THR A 4 -56.87 -38.94 4.16
CA THR A 4 -55.86 -37.88 4.07
C THR A 4 -54.81 -38.32 3.05
N THR A 5 -54.96 -37.90 1.79
CA THR A 5 -53.92 -38.10 0.78
C THR A 5 -52.60 -37.51 1.28
N PRO A 6 -51.51 -38.29 1.35
CA PRO A 6 -50.23 -37.79 1.80
C PRO A 6 -49.75 -36.69 0.85
N ARG A 7 -49.54 -35.48 1.37
CA ARG A 7 -48.93 -34.39 0.61
C ARG A 7 -47.45 -34.71 0.42
N TYR A 8 -46.97 -34.76 -0.81
CA TYR A 8 -45.55 -34.98 -1.10
C TYR A 8 -44.87 -33.65 -1.41
N ASP A 9 -43.65 -33.47 -0.91
CA ASP A 9 -42.79 -32.33 -1.20
C ASP A 9 -41.42 -32.80 -1.70
N SER A 10 -40.62 -31.90 -2.27
CA SER A 10 -39.29 -32.20 -2.80
C SER A 10 -38.19 -31.80 -1.82
N CYS A 11 -37.22 -32.70 -1.60
CA CYS A 11 -36.08 -32.42 -0.72
C CYS A 11 -35.22 -31.30 -1.32
N ARG A 12 -34.95 -30.24 -0.54
CA ARG A 12 -34.13 -29.11 -1.03
C ARG A 12 -32.71 -29.52 -1.45
N TYR A 13 -32.19 -30.60 -0.88
CA TYR A 13 -30.85 -31.14 -1.15
C TYR A 13 -30.83 -32.12 -2.33
N CYS A 14 -31.38 -33.33 -2.16
CA CYS A 14 -31.30 -34.40 -3.16
C CYS A 14 -32.47 -34.45 -4.16
N LYS A 15 -33.39 -33.48 -4.10
CA LYS A 15 -34.57 -33.33 -4.97
C LYS A 15 -35.58 -34.48 -4.97
N ARG A 16 -35.35 -35.55 -4.20
CA ARG A 16 -36.29 -36.68 -4.06
C ARG A 16 -37.60 -36.24 -3.39
N ARG A 17 -38.72 -36.80 -3.85
CA ARG A 17 -40.05 -36.58 -3.26
C ARG A 17 -40.18 -37.35 -1.94
N PHE A 18 -40.77 -36.74 -0.92
CA PHE A 18 -41.02 -37.37 0.38
C PHE A 18 -42.37 -36.94 0.95
N ALA A 19 -42.98 -37.78 1.78
CA ALA A 19 -44.27 -37.50 2.39
C ALA A 19 -44.13 -36.46 3.53
N GLN A 20 -44.95 -35.41 3.47
CA GLN A 20 -45.12 -34.45 4.55
C GLN A 20 -46.06 -35.02 5.61
N THR A 21 -45.72 -34.79 6.87
CA THR A 21 -46.63 -35.07 7.99
C THR A 21 -47.73 -34.01 8.03
N SER A 22 -48.98 -34.43 7.93
CA SER A 22 -50.17 -33.58 8.12
C SER A 22 -50.44 -33.36 9.61
N GLY A 23 -49.95 -32.25 10.15
CA GLY A 23 -50.17 -31.84 11.53
C GLY A 23 -49.76 -30.38 11.79
N PRO A 24 -50.16 -29.77 12.91
CA PRO A 24 -49.77 -28.42 13.29
C PRO A 24 -48.28 -28.41 13.66
N GLY A 25 -47.43 -28.02 12.72
CA GLY A 25 -45.99 -27.98 12.88
C GLY A 25 -45.27 -27.50 11.63
N ARG A 26 -44.02 -27.07 11.78
CA ARG A 26 -43.19 -26.61 10.66
C ARG A 26 -43.00 -27.74 9.64
N LYS A 27 -43.33 -27.49 8.37
CA LYS A 27 -43.14 -28.43 7.25
C LYS A 27 -41.67 -28.86 7.16
N LYS A 28 -41.45 -30.15 6.87
CA LYS A 28 -40.09 -30.68 6.69
C LYS A 28 -39.53 -30.14 5.37
N GLU A 29 -38.29 -29.68 5.34
CA GLU A 29 -37.63 -29.17 4.12
C GLU A 29 -36.73 -30.22 3.45
N TYR A 30 -36.49 -31.34 4.12
CA TYR A 30 -35.57 -32.40 3.72
C TYR A 30 -36.20 -33.76 3.95
N CYS A 31 -35.91 -34.72 3.06
CA CYS A 31 -36.43 -36.08 3.16
C CYS A 31 -35.84 -36.86 4.35
N THR A 32 -34.58 -36.61 4.72
CA THR A 32 -33.89 -37.29 5.82
C THR A 32 -33.03 -36.32 6.65
N LYS A 33 -32.69 -36.75 7.87
CA LYS A 33 -31.72 -36.04 8.73
C LYS A 33 -30.36 -35.91 8.04
N ASP A 34 -29.96 -36.89 7.23
CA ASP A 34 -28.69 -36.86 6.48
C ASP A 34 -28.69 -35.80 5.39
N CYS A 35 -29.79 -35.66 4.63
CA CYS A 35 -29.92 -34.60 3.63
C CYS A 35 -29.92 -33.21 4.27
N ARG A 36 -30.53 -33.07 5.46
CA ARG A 36 -30.44 -31.85 6.25
C ARG A 36 -29.00 -31.59 6.70
N GLY A 37 -28.29 -32.62 7.18
CA GLY A 37 -26.91 -32.53 7.64
C GLY A 37 -25.94 -32.15 6.52
N LYS A 38 -26.08 -32.76 5.33
CA LYS A 38 -25.27 -32.43 4.16
C LYS A 38 -25.53 -31.02 3.65
N ALA A 39 -26.80 -30.60 3.57
CA ALA A 39 -27.15 -29.23 3.20
C ALA A 39 -26.63 -28.20 4.21
N GLN A 40 -26.61 -28.53 5.51
CA GLN A 40 -26.02 -27.68 6.54
C GLN A 40 -24.51 -27.58 6.36
N ARG A 41 -23.80 -28.70 6.15
CA ARG A 41 -22.35 -28.72 5.91
C ARG A 41 -21.94 -27.93 4.66
N GLU A 42 -22.71 -27.99 3.58
CA GLU A 42 -22.43 -27.19 2.38
C GLU A 42 -22.67 -25.69 2.61
N ARG A 43 -23.68 -25.31 3.40
CA ARG A 43 -23.89 -23.90 3.80
C ARG A 43 -22.77 -23.40 4.69
N ASP A 44 -22.40 -24.19 5.70
CA ASP A 44 -21.33 -23.87 6.64
C ASP A 44 -19.98 -23.77 5.90
N GLY A 45 -19.72 -24.68 4.95
CA GLY A 45 -18.54 -24.66 4.08
C GLY A 45 -18.51 -23.46 3.11
N ARG A 46 -19.65 -23.09 2.51
CA ARG A 46 -19.75 -21.86 1.68
C ARG A 46 -19.57 -20.59 2.50
N GLY A 47 -20.06 -20.56 3.75
CA GLY A 47 -19.85 -19.46 4.69
C GLY A 47 -18.38 -19.29 5.08
N GLN A 48 -17.67 -20.41 5.32
CA GLN A 48 -16.23 -20.42 5.54
C GLN A 48 -15.43 -19.99 4.31
N GLN A 49 -15.87 -20.36 3.09
CA GLN A 49 -15.25 -19.91 1.84
C GLN A 49 -15.45 -18.40 1.61
N HIS A 50 -16.64 -17.85 1.86
CA HIS A 50 -16.87 -16.40 1.76
C HIS A 50 -16.07 -15.62 2.80
N ALA A 51 -15.93 -16.14 4.04
CA ALA A 51 -15.08 -15.56 5.07
C ALA A 51 -13.58 -15.57 4.69
N ARG A 52 -13.14 -16.57 3.91
CA ARG A 52 -11.76 -16.64 3.37
C ARG A 52 -11.49 -15.70 2.20
N THR A 53 -12.53 -15.22 1.53
CA THR A 53 -12.39 -14.36 0.33
C THR A 53 -12.50 -12.86 0.68
N ALA A 54 -13.13 -12.51 1.80
CA ALA A 54 -13.14 -11.14 2.31
C ALA A 54 -11.77 -10.80 2.94
N LEU A 55 -11.19 -9.65 2.58
CA LEU A 55 -10.03 -9.11 3.27
C LEU A 55 -10.30 -9.02 4.78
N PRO A 56 -9.32 -9.35 5.65
CA PRO A 56 -9.49 -9.27 7.10
C PRO A 56 -9.97 -7.87 7.51
N LEU A 57 -10.95 -7.82 8.41
CA LEU A 57 -11.54 -6.55 8.87
C LEU A 57 -10.47 -5.66 9.53
N GLY A 58 -9.49 -6.26 10.21
CA GLY A 58 -8.35 -5.56 10.79
C GLY A 58 -7.52 -4.78 9.77
N ARG A 59 -7.32 -5.31 8.57
CA ARG A 59 -6.54 -4.64 7.52
C ARG A 59 -7.19 -3.32 7.06
N ARG A 60 -8.51 -3.35 6.83
CA ARG A 60 -9.28 -2.15 6.44
C ARG A 60 -9.35 -1.08 7.54
N ILE A 61 -9.29 -1.50 8.81
CA ILE A 61 -9.26 -0.56 9.94
C ILE A 61 -7.86 0.02 10.11
N ALA A 62 -6.80 -0.77 9.91
CA ALA A 62 -5.43 -0.28 9.93
C ALA A 62 -5.16 0.78 8.85
N GLU A 63 -5.69 0.61 7.64
CA GLU A 63 -5.62 1.62 6.57
C GLU A 63 -6.31 2.94 6.97
N HIS A 64 -7.41 2.88 7.72
CA HIS A 64 -8.10 4.08 8.21
C HIS A 64 -7.39 4.73 9.40
N LEU A 65 -6.79 3.91 10.27
CA LEU A 65 -5.95 4.39 11.37
C LEU A 65 -4.78 5.24 10.84
N GLN A 66 -4.18 4.82 9.71
CA GLN A 66 -3.13 5.60 9.05
C GLN A 66 -3.62 6.99 8.65
N ALA A 67 -4.83 7.11 8.08
CA ALA A 67 -5.41 8.39 7.69
C ALA A 67 -5.69 9.30 8.91
N LEU A 68 -6.17 8.74 10.02
CA LEU A 68 -6.41 9.50 11.25
C LEU A 68 -5.11 9.93 11.94
N SER A 69 -4.09 9.08 11.93
CA SER A 69 -2.76 9.44 12.44
C SER A 69 -2.11 10.53 11.60
N ALA A 70 -2.30 10.51 10.28
CA ALA A 70 -1.88 11.60 9.40
C ALA A 70 -2.63 12.90 9.70
N ALA A 71 -3.95 12.85 9.92
CA ALA A 71 -4.75 14.02 10.27
C ALA A 71 -4.37 14.63 11.64
N LEU A 72 -4.01 13.81 12.62
CA LEU A 72 -3.47 14.29 13.91
C LEU A 72 -2.12 14.99 13.71
N LEU A 73 -1.24 14.38 12.91
CA LEU A 73 0.06 14.97 12.59
C LEU A 73 -0.10 16.30 11.84
N GLU A 74 -1.05 16.38 10.90
CA GLU A 74 -1.43 17.61 10.21
C GLU A 74 -1.91 18.68 11.20
N ALA A 75 -2.75 18.32 12.17
CA ALA A 75 -3.25 19.26 13.16
C ALA A 75 -2.14 19.82 14.08
N GLU A 76 -1.15 18.99 14.45
CA GLU A 76 0.03 19.41 15.21
C GLU A 76 0.91 20.38 14.40
N TYR A 77 1.18 20.07 13.13
CA TYR A 77 1.98 20.93 12.27
C TYR A 77 1.30 22.26 11.94
N ASP A 78 -0.02 22.25 11.77
CA ASP A 78 -0.82 23.47 11.54
C ASP A 78 -0.97 24.31 12.84
N GLY A 79 -0.43 23.87 13.98
CA GLY A 79 -0.53 24.57 15.26
C GLY A 79 -1.97 24.72 15.75
N ARG A 80 -2.84 23.75 15.44
CA ARG A 80 -4.27 23.85 15.74
C ARG A 80 -4.53 23.92 17.24
N PRO A 81 -5.67 24.50 17.66
CA PRO A 81 -6.02 24.59 19.07
C PRO A 81 -6.00 23.23 19.76
N LEU A 82 -5.63 23.21 21.05
CA LEU A 82 -5.56 21.99 21.86
C LEU A 82 -6.82 21.12 21.78
N GLU A 83 -8.00 21.74 21.66
CA GLU A 83 -9.28 21.02 21.48
C GLU A 83 -9.30 20.15 20.22
N GLU A 84 -8.78 20.66 19.10
CA GLU A 84 -8.71 19.91 17.85
C GLU A 84 -7.66 18.80 17.89
N LEU A 85 -6.53 19.03 18.55
CA LEU A 85 -5.50 18.02 18.80
C LEU A 85 -6.04 16.88 19.65
N LEU A 86 -6.74 17.20 20.75
CA LEU A 86 -7.37 16.22 21.62
C LEU A 86 -8.48 15.45 20.91
N ARG A 87 -9.25 16.10 20.02
CA ARG A 87 -10.23 15.43 19.16
C ARG A 87 -9.56 14.43 18.21
N CYS A 88 -8.51 14.84 17.50
CA CYS A 88 -7.78 13.97 16.57
C CYS A 88 -7.12 12.79 17.31
N ALA A 89 -6.50 13.03 18.47
CA ALA A 89 -5.92 12.00 19.32
C ALA A 89 -7.00 11.04 19.86
N GLY A 90 -8.18 11.55 20.19
CA GLY A 90 -9.35 10.76 20.58
C GLY A 90 -9.85 9.85 19.45
N ASP A 91 -9.87 10.35 18.21
CA ASP A 91 -10.30 9.57 17.05
C ASP A 91 -9.28 8.48 16.68
N VAL A 92 -7.98 8.77 16.74
CA VAL A 92 -6.91 7.77 16.63
C VAL A 92 -7.07 6.69 17.70
N SER A 93 -7.23 7.08 18.97
CA SER A 93 -7.37 6.14 20.10
C SER A 93 -8.59 5.21 19.90
N ARG A 94 -9.72 5.78 19.48
CA ARG A 94 -10.95 5.04 19.22
C ARG A 94 -10.82 4.06 18.06
N GLU A 95 -10.13 4.46 17.00
CA GLU A 95 -9.90 3.60 15.84
C GLU A 95 -8.92 2.45 16.16
N VAL A 96 -7.92 2.68 17.03
CA VAL A 96 -7.07 1.62 17.58
C VAL A 96 -7.90 0.60 18.37
N GLU A 97 -8.88 1.05 19.17
CA GLU A 97 -9.77 0.12 19.88
C GLU A 97 -10.62 -0.73 18.92
N TYR A 98 -11.11 -0.15 17.83
CA TYR A 98 -11.84 -0.88 16.80
C TYR A 98 -10.93 -1.86 16.05
N TYR A 99 -9.68 -1.48 15.79
CA TYR A 99 -8.68 -2.35 15.18
C TYR A 99 -8.41 -3.58 16.05
N VAL A 100 -8.14 -3.39 17.34
CA VAL A 100 -7.89 -4.49 18.27
C VAL A 100 -9.08 -5.46 18.31
N ALA A 101 -10.31 -4.94 18.35
CA ALA A 101 -11.51 -5.76 18.32
C ALA A 101 -11.66 -6.57 17.01
N ALA A 102 -11.34 -5.96 15.86
CA ALA A 102 -11.36 -6.65 14.56
C ALA A 102 -10.24 -7.68 14.43
N ALA A 103 -9.03 -7.38 14.88
CA ALA A 103 -7.90 -8.31 14.86
C ALA A 103 -8.19 -9.57 15.70
N VAL A 104 -8.81 -9.41 16.88
CA VAL A 104 -9.28 -10.53 17.70
C VAL A 104 -10.35 -11.34 16.97
N GLN A 105 -11.32 -10.69 16.31
CA GLN A 105 -12.35 -11.38 15.54
C GLN A 105 -11.76 -12.15 14.35
N ASP A 106 -10.82 -11.56 13.63
CA ASP A 106 -10.15 -12.19 12.48
C ASP A 106 -9.32 -13.41 12.94
N ALA A 107 -8.58 -13.28 14.04
CA ALA A 107 -7.84 -14.40 14.64
C ALA A 107 -8.78 -15.54 15.09
N ARG A 108 -9.92 -15.21 15.71
CA ARG A 108 -10.94 -16.18 16.11
C ARG A 108 -11.60 -16.86 14.91
N ASN A 109 -11.88 -16.12 13.84
CA ASN A 109 -12.39 -16.67 12.58
C ASN A 109 -11.36 -17.56 11.88
N GLY A 110 -10.07 -17.26 12.05
CA GLY A 110 -8.93 -18.07 11.59
C GLY A 110 -8.65 -19.31 12.45
N GLY A 111 -9.42 -19.55 13.53
CA GLY A 111 -9.31 -20.73 14.38
C GLY A 111 -8.42 -20.57 15.62
N ALA A 112 -7.92 -19.37 15.93
CA ALA A 112 -7.11 -19.14 17.11
C ALA A 112 -7.90 -19.38 18.41
N SER A 113 -7.27 -20.02 19.39
CA SER A 113 -7.82 -20.22 20.73
C SER A 113 -7.80 -18.92 21.55
N TRP A 114 -8.59 -18.85 22.62
CA TRP A 114 -8.56 -17.72 23.55
C TRP A 114 -7.22 -17.58 24.26
N ASP A 115 -6.49 -18.68 24.45
CA ASP A 115 -5.18 -18.66 25.10
C ASP A 115 -4.13 -18.02 24.17
N GLN A 116 -4.19 -18.30 22.86
CA GLN A 116 -3.33 -17.63 21.86
C GLN A 116 -3.64 -16.13 21.73
N VAL A 117 -4.92 -15.74 21.79
CA VAL A 117 -5.32 -14.33 21.78
C VAL A 117 -4.86 -13.62 23.04
N ALA A 118 -4.95 -14.27 24.19
CA ALA A 118 -4.55 -13.73 25.48
C ALA A 118 -3.04 -13.53 25.56
N GLU A 119 -2.27 -14.50 25.06
CA GLU A 119 -0.81 -14.41 24.93
C GLU A 119 -0.40 -13.22 24.04
N ALA A 120 -0.99 -13.10 22.85
CA ALA A 120 -0.71 -11.99 21.93
C ALA A 120 -1.06 -10.63 22.53
N ALA A 121 -2.10 -10.56 23.36
CA ALA A 121 -2.53 -9.34 24.05
C ALA A 121 -1.88 -9.13 25.44
N ARG A 122 -1.01 -10.05 25.89
CA ARG A 122 -0.36 -10.06 27.22
C ARG A 122 -1.34 -9.92 28.38
N ILE A 123 -2.47 -10.62 28.32
CA ILE A 123 -3.49 -10.65 29.40
C ILE A 123 -3.91 -12.08 29.69
N SER A 124 -4.71 -12.29 30.76
CA SER A 124 -5.26 -13.62 31.04
C SER A 124 -6.35 -14.02 30.03
N ALA A 125 -6.49 -15.32 29.76
CA ALA A 125 -7.55 -15.84 28.88
C ALA A 125 -8.96 -15.50 29.37
N THR A 126 -9.16 -15.44 30.69
CA THR A 126 -10.43 -15.01 31.30
C THR A 126 -10.70 -13.53 31.02
N THR A 127 -9.67 -12.69 31.09
CA THR A 127 -9.76 -11.25 30.75
C THR A 127 -10.00 -11.05 29.25
N ALA A 128 -9.36 -11.84 28.38
CA ALA A 128 -9.57 -11.78 26.93
C ALA A 128 -11.04 -12.11 26.54
N ARG A 129 -11.61 -13.17 27.12
CA ARG A 129 -13.01 -13.58 26.87
C ARG A 129 -14.03 -12.54 27.35
N THR A 130 -13.77 -11.89 28.48
CA THR A 130 -14.64 -10.84 29.02
C THR A 130 -14.48 -9.50 28.31
N ARG A 131 -13.28 -9.19 27.80
CA ARG A 131 -12.99 -7.95 27.07
C ARG A 131 -13.48 -7.98 25.62
N TRP A 132 -13.41 -9.13 24.94
CA TRP A 132 -13.81 -9.28 23.53
C TRP A 132 -14.86 -10.38 23.29
N PRO A 133 -16.02 -10.38 23.99
CA PRO A 133 -17.09 -11.31 23.66
C PRO A 133 -17.65 -10.98 22.27
N GLU A 134 -17.96 -12.01 21.47
CA GLU A 134 -18.35 -11.89 20.05
C GLU A 134 -19.47 -10.87 19.82
N ASN A 135 -20.43 -10.79 20.75
CA ASN A 135 -21.53 -9.82 20.69
C ASN A 135 -21.07 -8.37 20.86
N ARG A 136 -20.13 -8.07 21.78
CA ARG A 136 -19.60 -6.71 21.95
C ARG A 136 -18.72 -6.30 20.78
N VAL A 137 -17.92 -7.23 20.24
CA VAL A 137 -17.06 -6.96 19.09
C VAL A 137 -17.92 -6.61 17.87
N ARG A 138 -18.98 -7.39 17.61
CA ARG A 138 -19.93 -7.12 16.53
C ARG A 138 -20.63 -5.77 16.71
N GLU A 139 -21.05 -5.43 17.92
CA GLU A 139 -21.72 -4.16 18.20
C GLU A 139 -20.79 -2.95 18.02
N ARG A 140 -19.53 -3.06 18.46
CA ARG A 140 -18.51 -2.03 18.23
C ARG A 140 -18.26 -1.79 16.74
N LEU A 141 -18.17 -2.86 15.93
CA LEU A 141 -17.97 -2.74 14.48
C LEU A 141 -19.19 -2.14 13.77
N LYS A 142 -20.42 -2.43 14.22
CA LYS A 142 -21.64 -1.78 13.72
C LYS A 142 -21.66 -0.29 14.04
N ARG A 143 -21.32 0.08 15.27
CA ARG A 143 -21.25 1.49 15.70
C ARG A 143 -20.25 2.27 14.85
N ARG A 144 -19.06 1.71 14.61
CA ARG A 144 -18.06 2.29 13.68
C ARG A 144 -18.63 2.52 12.28
N ALA A 145 -19.40 1.55 11.74
CA ALA A 145 -20.00 1.69 10.42
C ALA A 145 -21.02 2.85 10.36
N ALA A 146 -21.81 3.04 11.42
CA ALA A 146 -22.77 4.14 11.54
C ALA A 146 -22.10 5.51 11.73
N GLU A 147 -21.05 5.59 12.56
CA GLU A 147 -20.25 6.80 12.75
C GLU A 147 -19.63 7.28 11.42
N ARG A 148 -19.12 6.33 10.61
CA ARG A 148 -18.55 6.64 9.29
C ARG A 148 -19.55 7.15 8.27
N SER A 149 -20.80 6.69 8.31
CA SER A 149 -21.83 7.21 7.41
C SER A 149 -22.20 8.67 7.71
N ALA A 150 -22.04 9.13 8.95
CA ALA A 150 -22.37 10.50 9.35
C ALA A 150 -21.30 11.53 8.94
N VAL A 151 -20.01 11.16 8.94
CA VAL A 151 -18.87 12.07 8.63
C VAL A 151 -18.77 12.43 7.14
N ARG A 152 -19.42 11.69 6.23
CA ARG A 152 -19.35 11.91 4.78
C ARG A 152 -20.12 13.14 4.24
N GLN A 153 -20.75 13.96 5.08
CA GLN A 153 -21.44 15.19 4.65
C GLN A 153 -20.70 16.46 5.17
N PRO A 154 -20.14 17.33 4.30
CA PRO A 154 -19.33 18.46 4.73
C PRO A 154 -20.06 19.83 4.76
N PRO A 155 -19.75 20.74 5.72
CA PRO A 155 -19.91 22.19 5.59
C PRO A 155 -18.60 22.89 5.14
N ALA A 156 -18.71 24.09 4.53
CA ALA A 156 -17.64 24.78 3.77
C ALA A 156 -16.71 25.74 4.60
N PRO A 157 -15.47 26.06 4.15
CA PRO A 157 -14.47 26.84 4.93
C PRO A 157 -13.99 28.18 4.27
N PRO A 158 -13.23 29.03 5.02
CA PRO A 158 -12.12 29.85 4.47
C PRO A 158 -10.81 29.78 5.32
N VAL A 159 -9.61 29.54 4.76
CA VAL A 159 -8.52 30.37 4.14
C VAL A 159 -7.65 31.22 5.11
N GLU A 160 -6.33 30.94 5.23
CA GLU A 160 -5.14 31.80 4.88
C GLU A 160 -3.81 31.38 5.56
N ASP A 161 -2.70 31.82 4.95
CA ASP A 161 -1.26 31.42 4.91
C ASP A 161 -0.36 32.39 5.77
N PRO A 162 1.01 32.51 5.70
CA PRO A 162 2.14 31.62 5.33
C PRO A 162 3.49 31.81 6.17
N GLN A 163 4.55 31.04 5.82
CA GLN A 163 6.04 31.28 5.89
C GLN A 163 6.92 31.04 7.15
N ALA A 164 7.93 30.14 7.02
CA ALA A 164 9.40 30.36 7.15
C ALA A 164 10.20 29.07 7.57
N ALA A 165 11.34 28.72 6.93
CA ALA A 165 12.48 28.03 7.58
C ALA A 165 13.71 27.80 6.65
N GLU A 166 14.91 28.09 7.15
CA GLU A 166 16.22 27.67 6.63
C GLU A 166 16.55 26.22 7.07
N GLY A 167 16.87 25.31 6.14
CA GLY A 167 16.76 23.85 6.35
C GLY A 167 18.06 23.04 6.53
N ASN A 168 17.97 21.98 7.34
CA ASN A 168 18.88 20.83 7.48
C ASN A 168 19.18 20.15 6.12
N PRO A 169 20.40 19.70 5.76
CA PRO A 169 20.69 19.06 4.47
C PRO A 169 19.81 17.85 4.11
N LEU A 170 19.34 17.07 5.10
CA LEU A 170 18.33 16.01 4.87
C LEU A 170 16.95 16.61 4.55
N SER A 171 16.59 17.71 5.21
CA SER A 171 15.39 18.50 4.90
C SER A 171 15.46 19.11 3.50
N GLN A 172 16.65 19.57 3.08
CA GLN A 172 16.85 20.14 1.74
C GLN A 172 16.77 19.06 0.65
N SER A 173 17.32 17.85 0.89
CA SER A 173 17.18 16.74 -0.07
C SER A 173 15.71 16.31 -0.21
N ALA A 174 15.00 16.18 0.91
CA ALA A 174 13.57 15.90 0.93
C ALA A 174 12.74 16.98 0.23
N GLU A 175 13.06 18.27 0.44
CA GLU A 175 12.40 19.40 -0.22
C GLU A 175 12.68 19.43 -1.73
N ARG A 176 13.92 19.20 -2.15
CA ARG A 176 14.24 19.06 -3.58
C ARG A 176 13.48 17.90 -4.21
N ALA A 177 13.41 16.77 -3.52
CA ALA A 177 12.69 15.59 -3.98
C ALA A 177 11.16 15.82 -4.03
N SER A 178 10.58 16.54 -3.07
CA SER A 178 9.15 16.89 -3.09
C SER A 178 8.81 17.81 -4.26
N VAL A 179 9.65 18.82 -4.53
CA VAL A 179 9.51 19.71 -5.71
C VAL A 179 9.60 18.93 -7.01
N LYS A 180 10.54 17.97 -7.11
CA LYS A 180 10.68 17.11 -8.30
C LYS A 180 9.49 16.17 -8.46
N LEU A 181 9.00 15.61 -7.36
CA LEU A 181 7.81 14.76 -7.36
C LEU A 181 6.57 15.52 -7.84
N ALA A 182 6.35 16.72 -7.33
CA ALA A 182 5.26 17.59 -7.75
C ALA A 182 5.39 18.00 -9.23
N SER A 183 6.61 18.30 -9.68
CA SER A 183 6.88 18.59 -11.10
C SER A 183 6.53 17.41 -12.00
N ALA A 184 6.94 16.19 -11.62
CA ALA A 184 6.63 14.98 -12.37
C ALA A 184 5.12 14.72 -12.45
N LEU A 185 4.40 14.80 -11.32
CA LEU A 185 2.95 14.66 -11.28
C LEU A 185 2.24 15.75 -12.09
N SER A 186 2.73 16.99 -12.04
CA SER A 186 2.23 18.09 -12.85
C SER A 186 2.41 17.85 -14.35
N HIS A 187 3.55 17.29 -14.76
CA HIS A 187 3.81 16.95 -16.17
C HIS A 187 2.93 15.79 -16.64
N LEU A 188 2.76 14.74 -15.82
CA LEU A 188 1.84 13.64 -16.11
C LEU A 188 0.39 14.12 -16.22
N HIS A 189 -0.06 14.94 -15.26
CA HIS A 189 -1.40 15.52 -15.28
C HIS A 189 -1.65 16.33 -16.56
N ARG A 190 -0.72 17.19 -16.94
CA ARG A 190 -0.81 17.98 -18.19
C ARG A 190 -0.84 17.10 -19.45
N ALA A 191 -0.16 15.96 -19.45
CA ALA A 191 -0.17 15.02 -20.57
C ALA A 191 -1.47 14.18 -20.64
N SER A 192 -2.17 14.01 -19.51
CA SER A 192 -3.41 13.24 -19.42
C SER A 192 -4.67 13.97 -19.90
N ASP A 193 -4.59 15.29 -20.11
CA ASP A 193 -5.72 16.18 -20.43
C ASP A 193 -6.91 16.11 -19.45
N LEU A 194 -6.70 15.55 -18.25
CA LEU A 194 -7.71 15.50 -17.19
C LEU A 194 -7.78 16.85 -16.46
N THR A 195 -8.98 17.20 -15.99
CA THR A 195 -9.16 18.35 -15.10
C THR A 195 -8.99 17.94 -13.65
N ILE A 196 -8.54 18.87 -12.80
CA ILE A 196 -8.38 18.64 -11.34
C ILE A 196 -9.69 18.12 -10.71
N SER A 197 -10.86 18.61 -11.15
CA SER A 197 -12.15 18.12 -10.67
C SER A 197 -12.38 16.65 -11.02
N LYS A 198 -12.08 16.24 -12.26
CA LYS A 198 -12.26 14.86 -12.71
C LYS A 198 -11.30 13.92 -11.97
N VAL A 199 -10.07 14.35 -11.72
CA VAL A 199 -9.09 13.59 -10.92
C VAL A 199 -9.56 13.43 -9.48
N ALA A 200 -10.07 14.51 -8.88
CA ALA A 200 -10.62 14.50 -7.53
C ALA A 200 -11.81 13.54 -7.40
N ASP A 201 -12.72 13.57 -8.38
CA ASP A 201 -13.90 12.69 -8.41
C ASP A 201 -13.50 11.22 -8.55
N GLU A 202 -12.62 10.89 -9.51
CA GLU A 202 -12.19 9.50 -9.78
C GLU A 202 -11.44 8.90 -8.59
N LEU A 203 -10.62 9.70 -7.90
CA LEU A 203 -9.82 9.27 -6.76
C LEU A 203 -10.52 9.47 -5.41
N SER A 204 -11.75 10.00 -5.38
CA SER A 204 -12.46 10.39 -4.16
C SER A 204 -11.65 11.31 -3.23
N LEU A 205 -10.88 12.24 -3.84
CA LEU A 205 -10.08 13.25 -3.16
C LEU A 205 -10.76 14.62 -3.26
N SER A 206 -10.31 15.60 -2.47
CA SER A 206 -10.77 16.98 -2.66
C SER A 206 -9.98 17.66 -3.79
N PRO A 207 -10.62 18.50 -4.64
CA PRO A 207 -9.91 19.27 -5.68
C PRO A 207 -8.77 20.13 -5.12
N SER A 208 -8.95 20.68 -3.92
CA SER A 208 -7.93 21.45 -3.20
C SER A 208 -6.71 20.59 -2.84
N TYR A 209 -6.92 19.36 -2.36
CA TYR A 209 -5.83 18.43 -2.05
C TYR A 209 -5.05 18.02 -3.30
N VAL A 210 -5.75 17.72 -4.41
CA VAL A 210 -5.10 17.42 -5.70
C VAL A 210 -4.29 18.63 -6.18
N SER A 211 -4.83 19.85 -6.09
CA SER A 211 -4.12 21.07 -6.47
C SER A 211 -2.83 21.26 -5.66
N ARG A 212 -2.87 21.06 -4.33
CA ARG A 212 -1.71 21.21 -3.45
C ARG A 212 -0.63 20.15 -3.69
N ILE A 213 -1.03 18.94 -4.08
CA ILE A 213 -0.09 17.91 -4.50
C ILE A 213 0.63 18.33 -5.78
N LEU A 214 -0.12 18.80 -6.78
CA LEU A 214 0.45 19.20 -8.08
C LEU A 214 1.32 20.46 -7.97
N SER A 215 1.02 21.38 -7.05
CA SER A 215 1.85 22.56 -6.79
C SER A 215 3.08 22.26 -5.92
N GLY A 216 3.14 21.11 -5.27
CA GLY A 216 4.22 20.71 -4.37
C GLY A 216 4.10 21.27 -2.95
N GLU A 217 3.00 21.94 -2.63
CA GLU A 217 2.66 22.37 -1.27
C GLU A 217 2.40 21.17 -0.33
N ARG A 218 2.06 20.00 -0.88
CA ARG A 218 1.85 18.76 -0.13
C ARG A 218 2.45 17.55 -0.84
N THR A 219 3.06 16.66 -0.07
CA THR A 219 3.51 15.35 -0.55
C THR A 219 2.39 14.30 -0.38
N PRO A 220 1.97 13.60 -1.45
CA PRO A 220 0.95 12.56 -1.35
C PRO A 220 1.49 11.32 -0.65
N THR A 221 0.61 10.50 -0.09
CA THR A 221 0.99 9.14 0.35
C THR A 221 1.29 8.24 -0.85
N TRP A 222 2.02 7.14 -0.65
CA TRP A 222 2.38 6.22 -1.74
C TRP A 222 1.17 5.71 -2.53
N LEU A 223 0.07 5.37 -1.85
CA LEU A 223 -1.14 4.87 -2.49
C LEU A 223 -1.80 5.94 -3.35
N VAL A 224 -1.89 7.18 -2.84
CA VAL A 224 -2.44 8.31 -3.60
C VAL A 224 -1.57 8.60 -4.82
N LEU A 225 -0.25 8.56 -4.67
CA LEU A 225 0.67 8.72 -5.77
C LEU A 225 0.47 7.64 -6.84
N CYS A 226 0.40 6.37 -6.45
CA CYS A 226 0.17 5.27 -7.41
C CYS A 226 -1.13 5.49 -8.17
N ALA A 227 -2.22 5.79 -7.46
CA ALA A 227 -3.53 5.99 -8.09
C ALA A 227 -3.55 7.21 -9.04
N MET A 228 -2.86 8.30 -8.68
CA MET A 228 -2.71 9.46 -9.58
C MET A 228 -1.87 9.12 -10.81
N VAL A 229 -0.74 8.45 -10.64
CA VAL A 229 0.16 8.08 -11.74
C VAL A 229 -0.51 7.11 -12.70
N GLU A 230 -1.19 6.09 -12.19
CA GLU A 230 -1.98 5.15 -12.99
C GLU A 230 -3.12 5.88 -13.75
N LEU A 231 -3.80 6.83 -13.09
CA LEU A 231 -4.83 7.64 -13.74
C LEU A 231 -4.27 8.54 -14.85
N PHE A 232 -3.00 8.95 -14.74
CA PHE A 232 -2.29 9.73 -15.76
C PHE A 232 -1.56 8.87 -16.79
N ASP A 233 -1.80 7.55 -16.82
CA ASP A 233 -1.15 6.58 -17.72
C ASP A 233 0.39 6.56 -17.60
N GLY A 234 0.89 6.75 -16.37
CA GLY A 234 2.31 6.67 -16.02
C GLY A 234 2.67 5.40 -15.25
N GLU A 235 3.97 5.22 -15.00
CA GLU A 235 4.49 4.10 -14.21
C GLU A 235 4.85 4.55 -12.77
N PRO A 236 4.18 4.03 -11.72
CA PRO A 236 4.44 4.46 -10.34
C PRO A 236 5.88 4.20 -9.87
N GLU A 237 6.50 3.12 -10.34
CA GLU A 237 7.86 2.76 -9.95
C GLU A 237 8.90 3.83 -10.37
N GLU A 238 8.65 4.59 -11.44
CA GLU A 238 9.52 5.71 -11.86
C GLU A 238 9.60 6.82 -10.79
N LEU A 239 8.51 7.02 -10.02
CA LEU A 239 8.44 8.06 -9.00
C LEU A 239 8.82 7.57 -7.59
N LYS A 240 9.10 6.27 -7.43
CA LYS A 240 9.34 5.66 -6.12
C LYS A 240 10.53 6.24 -5.38
N ALA A 241 11.66 6.40 -6.08
CA ALA A 241 12.86 6.98 -5.51
C ALA A 241 12.66 8.44 -5.08
N LEU A 242 11.92 9.23 -5.89
CA LEU A 242 11.56 10.60 -5.56
C LEU A 242 10.61 10.66 -4.36
N PHE A 243 9.62 9.77 -4.30
CA PHE A 243 8.69 9.65 -3.19
C PHE A 243 9.41 9.31 -1.88
N GLU A 244 10.27 8.29 -1.89
CA GLU A 244 11.02 7.87 -0.71
C GLU A 244 11.92 8.99 -0.21
N SER A 245 12.65 9.66 -1.11
CA SER A 245 13.49 10.81 -0.77
C SER A 245 12.68 11.99 -0.20
N ALA A 246 11.52 12.30 -0.80
CA ALA A 246 10.62 13.36 -0.34
C ALA A 246 10.04 13.09 1.06
N HIS A 247 9.94 11.81 1.46
CA HIS A 247 9.51 11.40 2.79
C HIS A 247 10.70 11.14 3.74
N GLY A 248 11.93 11.43 3.33
CA GLY A 248 13.14 11.18 4.12
C GLY A 248 13.42 9.70 4.39
N LEU A 249 12.85 8.80 3.58
CA LEU A 249 13.04 7.37 3.70
C LEU A 249 14.41 6.97 3.15
N VAL A 250 15.14 6.18 3.94
CA VAL A 250 16.45 5.65 3.55
C VAL A 250 16.24 4.33 2.80
N ALA A 251 16.82 4.23 1.60
CA ALA A 251 16.80 2.99 0.83
C ALA A 251 17.46 1.84 1.63
N PRO A 252 16.88 0.63 1.65
CA PRO A 252 17.49 -0.49 2.35
C PRO A 252 18.85 -0.85 1.73
N ALA A 253 19.85 -1.13 2.58
CA ALA A 253 21.25 -1.26 2.18
C ALA A 253 21.58 -2.50 1.31
N ARG A 254 20.61 -3.38 1.02
CA ARG A 254 20.85 -4.64 0.32
C ARG A 254 19.71 -4.92 -0.67
N HIS A 255 20.04 -4.86 -1.96
CA HIS A 255 19.17 -5.25 -3.06
C HIS A 255 19.87 -6.36 -3.85
N ALA A 256 19.12 -7.25 -4.51
CA ALA A 256 19.70 -8.12 -5.53
C ALA A 256 20.11 -7.27 -6.75
N VAL A 257 21.06 -7.76 -7.59
CA VAL A 257 21.56 -7.01 -8.77
C VAL A 257 20.42 -6.48 -9.65
N PRO A 258 19.43 -7.31 -10.03
CA PRO A 258 18.35 -6.86 -10.91
C PRO A 258 17.52 -5.74 -10.27
N ASP A 259 17.29 -5.81 -8.96
CA ASP A 259 16.51 -4.83 -8.21
C ASP A 259 17.26 -3.50 -8.08
N ALA A 260 18.58 -3.54 -7.86
CA ALA A 260 19.41 -2.34 -7.78
C ALA A 260 19.44 -1.60 -9.14
N VAL A 261 19.63 -2.33 -10.24
CA VAL A 261 19.63 -1.76 -11.60
C VAL A 261 18.25 -1.18 -11.92
N ALA A 262 17.17 -1.95 -11.71
CA ALA A 262 15.82 -1.49 -11.97
C ALA A 262 15.49 -0.21 -11.18
N ARG A 263 15.94 -0.12 -9.93
CA ARG A 263 15.71 1.05 -9.07
C ARG A 263 16.50 2.29 -9.51
N LEU A 264 17.76 2.14 -9.93
CA LEU A 264 18.52 3.23 -10.54
C LEU A 264 17.84 3.71 -11.82
N GLN A 265 17.42 2.78 -12.68
CA GLN A 265 16.76 3.11 -13.94
C GLN A 265 15.44 3.83 -13.74
N ALA A 266 14.61 3.34 -12.81
CA ALA A 266 13.36 3.99 -12.44
C ALA A 266 13.61 5.42 -11.91
N ALA A 267 14.64 5.63 -11.09
CA ALA A 267 14.99 6.95 -10.59
C ALA A 267 15.43 7.93 -11.71
N LEU A 268 16.21 7.45 -12.69
CA LEU A 268 16.61 8.26 -13.84
C LEU A 268 15.40 8.61 -14.72
N ARG A 269 14.49 7.67 -14.97
CA ARG A 269 13.24 7.93 -15.69
C ARG A 269 12.31 8.89 -14.92
N GLY A 270 12.23 8.75 -13.60
CA GLY A 270 11.51 9.69 -12.73
C GLY A 270 12.05 11.11 -12.81
N LEU A 271 13.37 11.28 -12.86
CA LEU A 271 14.01 12.59 -13.07
C LEU A 271 13.78 13.14 -14.48
N HIS A 272 13.82 12.28 -15.50
CA HIS A 272 13.50 12.66 -16.87
C HIS A 272 12.05 13.15 -16.99
N LEU A 273 11.13 12.45 -16.33
CA LEU A 273 9.74 12.85 -16.21
C LEU A 273 9.56 14.15 -15.43
N ALA A 274 10.24 14.33 -14.30
CA ALA A 274 10.22 15.56 -13.51
C ALA A 274 10.75 16.77 -14.30
N ALA A 275 11.66 16.55 -15.25
CA ALA A 275 12.16 17.56 -16.17
C ALA A 275 11.23 17.82 -17.37
N GLY A 276 10.08 17.15 -17.45
CA GLY A 276 9.12 17.30 -18.53
C GLY A 276 9.46 16.50 -19.79
N ARG A 277 10.20 15.39 -19.65
CA ARG A 277 10.65 14.51 -20.74
C ARG A 277 11.35 15.28 -21.87
N PRO A 278 12.43 16.04 -21.58
CA PRO A 278 13.15 16.80 -22.60
C PRO A 278 13.65 15.89 -23.72
N GLN A 279 13.60 16.40 -24.96
CA GLN A 279 14.14 15.68 -26.11
C GLN A 279 15.62 15.38 -25.93
N VAL A 280 16.06 14.21 -26.39
CA VAL A 280 17.44 13.70 -26.22
C VAL A 280 18.50 14.69 -26.73
N GLY A 281 18.21 15.43 -27.80
CA GLY A 281 19.12 16.46 -28.32
C GLY A 281 19.33 17.64 -27.35
N VAL A 282 18.32 17.99 -26.55
CA VAL A 282 18.40 19.02 -25.50
C VAL A 282 19.27 18.51 -24.33
N VAL A 283 19.03 17.26 -23.91
CA VAL A 283 19.82 16.61 -22.85
C VAL A 283 21.29 16.50 -23.26
N ARG A 284 21.59 16.07 -24.49
CA ARG A 284 22.96 16.01 -25.03
C ARG A 284 23.67 17.37 -24.93
N LYS A 285 23.01 18.46 -25.34
CA LYS A 285 23.58 19.81 -25.23
C LYS A 285 23.85 20.19 -23.77
N ALA A 286 22.92 19.88 -22.86
CA ALA A 286 23.05 20.15 -21.43
C ALA A 286 24.17 19.32 -20.76
N THR A 287 24.46 18.12 -21.27
CA THR A 287 25.62 17.31 -20.85
C THR A 287 26.95 17.75 -21.50
N HIS A 288 26.96 18.85 -22.26
CA HIS A 288 28.12 19.32 -23.03
C HIS A 288 28.72 18.28 -24.00
N GLY A 289 27.89 17.33 -24.47
CA GLY A 289 28.34 16.25 -25.34
C GLY A 289 29.11 15.12 -24.65
N ALA A 290 29.13 15.08 -23.31
CA ALA A 290 29.67 13.96 -22.55
C ALA A 290 28.93 12.64 -22.83
N LEU A 291 27.68 12.72 -23.30
CA LEU A 291 26.88 11.60 -23.76
C LEU A 291 26.38 11.85 -25.19
N SER A 292 26.43 10.81 -26.01
CA SER A 292 25.79 10.77 -27.32
C SER A 292 24.27 10.60 -27.19
N THR A 293 23.53 10.89 -28.26
CA THR A 293 22.08 10.67 -28.27
C THR A 293 21.71 9.19 -28.15
N GLN A 294 22.57 8.30 -28.65
CA GLN A 294 22.37 6.86 -28.54
C GLN A 294 22.53 6.41 -27.08
N GLU A 295 23.63 6.79 -26.43
CA GLU A 295 23.87 6.45 -25.02
C GLU A 295 22.76 6.97 -24.10
N ILE A 296 22.23 8.18 -24.34
CA ILE A 296 21.11 8.70 -23.54
C ILE A 296 19.85 7.83 -23.70
N ASN A 297 19.55 7.38 -24.92
CA ASN A 297 18.42 6.48 -25.17
C ASN A 297 18.63 5.11 -24.51
N GLU A 298 19.82 4.54 -24.65
CA GLU A 298 20.16 3.24 -24.06
C GLU A 298 20.13 3.30 -22.52
N ILE A 299 20.58 4.40 -21.91
CA ILE A 299 20.48 4.61 -20.47
C ILE A 299 19.01 4.69 -20.07
N LEU A 300 18.22 5.61 -20.64
CA LEU A 300 16.82 5.80 -20.23
C LEU A 300 15.93 4.59 -20.54
N GLY A 301 16.26 3.84 -21.59
CA GLY A 301 15.62 2.57 -21.96
C GLY A 301 16.03 1.39 -21.07
N GLY A 302 17.05 1.53 -20.22
CA GLY A 302 17.54 0.47 -19.35
C GLY A 302 18.43 -0.56 -20.04
N GLU A 303 18.90 -0.29 -21.25
CA GLU A 303 19.79 -1.16 -22.04
C GLU A 303 21.26 -1.01 -21.63
N MET A 304 21.63 0.14 -21.04
CA MET A 304 22.97 0.43 -20.54
C MET A 304 22.96 0.95 -19.10
N VAL A 305 23.88 0.43 -18.28
CA VAL A 305 24.17 0.98 -16.95
C VAL A 305 25.33 1.98 -17.05
N PRO A 306 25.09 3.28 -16.80
CA PRO A 306 26.13 4.30 -16.92
C PRO A 306 27.15 4.24 -15.78
N GLY A 307 28.38 4.66 -16.07
CA GLY A 307 29.37 5.01 -15.05
C GLY A 307 28.92 6.23 -14.23
N TRP A 308 29.65 6.54 -13.15
CA TRP A 308 29.27 7.64 -12.27
C TRP A 308 29.29 9.00 -12.97
N GLU A 309 30.34 9.28 -13.77
CA GLU A 309 30.48 10.55 -14.47
C GLU A 309 29.32 10.78 -15.45
N GLN A 310 28.93 9.74 -16.20
CA GLN A 310 27.77 9.76 -17.09
C GLN A 310 26.46 9.99 -16.32
N THR A 311 26.30 9.30 -15.19
CA THR A 311 25.12 9.44 -14.32
C THR A 311 25.01 10.86 -13.77
N SER A 312 26.11 11.41 -13.26
CA SER A 312 26.18 12.76 -12.68
C SER A 312 25.86 13.83 -13.73
N ALA A 313 26.43 13.72 -14.93
CA ALA A 313 26.15 14.63 -16.04
C ALA A 313 24.68 14.57 -16.46
N LEU A 314 24.11 13.36 -16.57
CA LEU A 314 22.71 13.16 -16.95
C LEU A 314 21.75 13.74 -15.90
N VAL A 315 21.98 13.46 -14.61
CA VAL A 315 21.17 13.99 -13.49
C VAL A 315 21.20 15.52 -13.47
N THR A 316 22.38 16.12 -13.63
CA THR A 316 22.55 17.57 -13.67
C THR A 316 21.83 18.19 -14.88
N ALA A 317 21.91 17.55 -16.05
CA ALA A 317 21.21 17.99 -17.26
C ALA A 317 19.68 17.97 -17.13
N MET A 318 19.13 17.10 -16.27
CA MET A 318 17.70 17.04 -15.93
C MET A 318 17.34 17.96 -14.75
N GLY A 319 18.28 18.77 -14.28
CA GLY A 319 18.12 19.69 -13.16
C GLY A 319 17.94 18.97 -11.81
N GLY A 320 18.41 17.72 -11.70
CA GLY A 320 18.54 17.01 -10.42
C GLY A 320 19.91 17.25 -9.79
N TRP A 321 20.09 16.74 -8.56
CA TRP A 321 21.36 16.83 -7.84
C TRP A 321 22.03 15.47 -7.81
N PRO A 322 23.28 15.33 -8.29
CA PRO A 322 23.98 14.04 -8.30
C PRO A 322 24.04 13.38 -6.92
N ALA A 323 24.20 14.16 -5.85
CA ALA A 323 24.24 13.66 -4.47
C ALA A 323 23.00 12.85 -4.08
N ASP A 324 21.81 13.19 -4.60
CA ASP A 324 20.56 12.51 -4.27
C ASP A 324 20.46 11.12 -4.98
N VAL A 325 21.20 10.91 -6.08
CA VAL A 325 21.21 9.67 -6.87
C VAL A 325 22.43 8.79 -6.57
N ARG A 326 23.50 9.37 -6.02
CA ARG A 326 24.76 8.67 -5.67
C ARG A 326 24.54 7.36 -4.90
N PRO A 327 23.69 7.28 -3.86
CA PRO A 327 23.49 6.03 -3.13
C PRO A 327 22.87 4.91 -3.98
N LEU A 328 22.02 5.26 -4.96
CA LEU A 328 21.43 4.27 -5.88
C LEU A 328 22.47 3.74 -6.86
N TRP A 329 23.34 4.61 -7.37
CA TRP A 329 24.45 4.20 -8.23
C TRP A 329 25.45 3.32 -7.50
N GLU A 330 25.82 3.68 -6.26
CA GLU A 330 26.72 2.88 -5.42
C GLU A 330 26.13 1.50 -5.10
N ALA A 331 24.82 1.40 -4.88
CA ALA A 331 24.17 0.11 -4.69
C ALA A 331 24.32 -0.80 -5.92
N VAL A 332 24.17 -0.26 -7.14
CA VAL A 332 24.41 -1.02 -8.38
C VAL A 332 25.87 -1.43 -8.49
N HIS A 333 26.79 -0.49 -8.28
CA HIS A 333 28.23 -0.74 -8.40
C HIS A 333 28.72 -1.79 -7.38
N TYR A 334 28.30 -1.66 -6.12
CA TYR A 334 28.62 -2.60 -5.05
C TYR A 334 28.07 -4.00 -5.36
N THR A 335 26.84 -4.07 -5.87
CA THR A 335 26.22 -5.36 -6.22
C THR A 335 26.90 -6.00 -7.43
N PHE A 336 27.35 -5.21 -8.40
CA PHE A 336 28.17 -5.70 -9.51
C PHE A 336 29.52 -6.23 -9.01
N LEU A 337 30.21 -5.51 -8.12
CA LEU A 337 31.46 -5.98 -7.50
C LEU A 337 31.27 -7.30 -6.76
N LEU A 338 30.19 -7.47 -6.00
CA LEU A 338 29.87 -8.72 -5.30
C LEU A 338 29.56 -9.89 -6.24
N CYS A 339 29.03 -9.64 -7.43
CA CYS A 339 28.72 -10.69 -8.40
C CYS A 339 29.87 -11.01 -9.36
N VAL A 340 30.88 -10.14 -9.42
CA VAL A 340 32.08 -10.30 -10.27
C VAL A 340 33.29 -10.76 -9.44
N ASP A 341 33.12 -11.00 -8.13
CA ASP A 341 34.12 -11.72 -7.35
C ASP A 341 34.29 -13.12 -7.98
N PRO A 342 35.47 -13.46 -8.51
CA PRO A 342 35.71 -14.80 -9.01
C PRO A 342 35.68 -15.72 -7.79
N GLU A 343 34.64 -16.54 -7.67
CA GLU A 343 34.64 -17.73 -6.82
C GLU A 343 36.05 -18.34 -6.88
N GLU A 344 36.69 -18.46 -5.70
CA GLU A 344 37.98 -19.13 -5.56
C GLU A 344 37.96 -20.40 -6.40
N GLY A 345 38.79 -20.44 -7.45
CA GLY A 345 38.91 -21.59 -8.33
C GLY A 345 39.07 -22.88 -7.52
N PRO A 346 38.59 -24.02 -8.03
CA PRO A 346 38.47 -25.25 -7.27
C PRO A 346 39.76 -25.54 -6.51
N ARG A 347 39.71 -25.57 -5.17
CA ARG A 347 40.84 -25.95 -4.31
C ARG A 347 41.45 -27.22 -4.88
N ARG A 348 42.65 -27.07 -5.42
CA ARG A 348 43.47 -28.19 -5.87
C ARG A 348 43.56 -29.16 -4.69
N PRO A 349 43.13 -30.43 -4.83
CA PRO A 349 43.27 -31.39 -3.75
C PRO A 349 44.76 -31.48 -3.37
N PRO A 350 45.08 -31.67 -2.08
CA PRO A 350 46.47 -31.86 -1.67
C PRO A 350 47.06 -33.01 -2.47
N ALA A 351 48.24 -32.77 -3.04
CA ALA A 351 49.00 -33.79 -3.73
C ALA A 351 49.17 -34.98 -2.77
N ALA A 352 48.77 -36.17 -3.22
CA ALA A 352 49.09 -37.38 -2.51
C ALA A 352 50.61 -37.51 -2.49
N ASP A 353 51.21 -37.53 -1.29
CA ASP A 353 52.61 -37.86 -1.11
C ASP A 353 52.89 -39.25 -1.71
N PRO A 354 53.78 -39.36 -2.70
CA PRO A 354 54.42 -40.63 -2.97
C PRO A 354 55.63 -40.72 -2.04
N GLU A 355 55.61 -41.69 -1.13
CA GLU A 355 56.71 -42.64 -0.90
C GLU A 355 56.65 -43.21 0.51
N SER A 356 56.16 -44.45 0.55
CA SER A 356 56.72 -45.47 1.43
C SER A 356 58.06 -45.89 0.83
N ILE A 357 59.19 -45.65 1.52
CA ILE A 357 60.30 -46.59 1.76
C ILE A 357 60.95 -46.21 3.09
#